data_AF-A0A9W4L1N4-F1
#
_entry.id   AF-A0A9W4L1N4-F1
#
_cell.length_a   1.000
_cell.length_b   1.000
_cell.length_c   1.000
_cell.angle_alpha   90.00
_cell.angle_beta   90.00
_cell.angle_gamma   90.00
#
_symmetry.space_group_name_H-M   'P 1'
#
loop_
_entity.id
_entity.type
_entity.pdbx_description
1 polymer ?
#
loop_
_entity_poly.entity_id
_entity_poly.type
_entity_poly.pdbx_seq_one_letter_code
_entity_poly.pdbx_strand_id
1 'polypeptide(L)'
;MKHKLLLLTTVLLLSGCSSESSDYESKIDEMQTTIDDLDTRVSDLETKNEELVSENEDLESELDDINTKLEDVTSSIDTSYSTTSSIDDSESIITPIDDSESVTNSTDESDTSDVFFYENCDDARAQGADPVYEGDPGYSPALDRDGDGVGCETW
;
A
#
# COMPACT_ATOMS: atom_id res chain seq x y z
N MET A 1 -18.47 -81.85 9.81
CA MET A 1 -18.51 -80.64 10.68
C MET A 1 -17.33 -79.70 10.43
N LYS A 2 -16.08 -80.18 10.45
CA LYS A 2 -14.87 -79.36 10.23
C LYS A 2 -14.86 -78.54 8.93
N HIS A 3 -15.24 -79.12 7.79
CA HIS A 3 -15.32 -78.37 6.52
C HIS A 3 -16.38 -77.27 6.51
N LYS A 4 -17.54 -77.48 7.15
CA LYS A 4 -18.58 -76.44 7.26
C LYS A 4 -18.11 -75.28 8.14
N LEU A 5 -17.35 -75.56 9.20
CA LEU A 5 -16.78 -74.53 10.06
C LEU A 5 -15.70 -73.71 9.34
N LEU A 6 -14.82 -74.38 8.58
CA LEU A 6 -13.77 -73.73 7.79
C LEU A 6 -14.37 -72.80 6.71
N LEU A 7 -15.42 -73.26 6.02
CA LEU A 7 -16.16 -72.46 5.04
C LEU A 7 -16.84 -71.23 5.67
N LEU A 8 -17.44 -71.38 6.85
CA LEU A 8 -18.08 -70.27 7.56
C LEU A 8 -17.05 -69.22 7.99
N THR A 9 -15.89 -69.65 8.51
CA THR A 9 -14.81 -68.75 8.92
C THR A 9 -14.18 -68.03 7.73
N THR A 10 -14.00 -68.71 6.58
CA THR A 10 -13.47 -68.06 5.38
C THR A 10 -14.44 -67.02 4.83
N VAL A 11 -15.75 -67.31 4.82
CA VAL A 11 -16.78 -66.36 4.34
C VAL A 11 -16.84 -65.12 5.23
N LEU A 12 -16.78 -65.28 6.56
CA LEU A 12 -16.78 -64.14 7.49
C LEU A 12 -15.53 -63.25 7.34
N LEU A 13 -14.35 -63.84 7.12
CA LEU A 13 -13.12 -63.08 6.89
C LEU A 13 -13.13 -62.33 5.54
N LEU A 14 -13.64 -62.97 4.49
CA LEU A 14 -13.80 -62.34 3.17
C LEU A 14 -14.79 -61.16 3.20
N SER A 15 -15.88 -61.27 3.96
CA SER A 15 -16.82 -60.16 4.14
C SER A 15 -16.22 -58.97 4.90
N GLY A 16 -15.37 -59.21 5.91
CA GLY A 16 -14.69 -58.14 6.64
C GLY A 16 -13.64 -57.39 5.80
N CYS A 17 -12.86 -58.11 4.98
CA CYS A 17 -11.94 -57.46 4.04
C CYS A 17 -12.66 -56.62 2.97
N SER A 18 -13.89 -57.01 2.59
CA SER A 18 -14.66 -56.27 1.59
C SER A 18 -15.13 -54.90 2.11
N SER A 19 -15.43 -54.77 3.41
CA SER A 19 -15.86 -53.48 3.99
C SER A 19 -14.69 -52.51 4.13
N GLU A 20 -13.53 -52.97 4.60
CA GLU A 20 -12.34 -52.10 4.72
C GLU A 20 -11.86 -51.63 3.34
N SER A 21 -11.92 -52.48 2.32
CA SER A 21 -11.57 -52.10 0.94
C SER A 21 -12.45 -50.96 0.41
N SER A 22 -13.75 -51.00 0.70
CA SER A 22 -14.70 -49.97 0.27
C SER A 22 -14.44 -48.60 0.92
N ASP A 23 -13.98 -48.58 2.17
CA ASP A 23 -13.66 -47.33 2.87
C ASP A 23 -12.40 -46.67 2.28
N TYR A 24 -11.39 -47.45 1.92
CA TYR A 24 -10.19 -46.95 1.24
C TYR A 24 -10.50 -46.41 -0.16
N GLU A 25 -11.37 -47.09 -0.91
CA GLU A 25 -11.83 -46.60 -2.23
C GLU A 25 -12.50 -45.22 -2.09
N SER A 26 -13.40 -45.06 -1.13
CA SER A 26 -14.08 -43.77 -0.90
C SER A 26 -13.11 -42.65 -0.54
N LYS A 27 -12.07 -42.96 0.26
CA LYS A 27 -11.03 -41.98 0.62
C LYS A 27 -10.12 -41.63 -0.54
N ILE A 28 -9.84 -42.58 -1.43
CA ILE A 28 -9.11 -42.32 -2.67
C ILE A 28 -9.89 -41.35 -3.54
N ASP A 29 -11.21 -41.55 -3.69
CA ASP A 29 -12.07 -40.65 -4.46
C ASP A 29 -12.08 -39.23 -3.88
N GLU A 30 -12.18 -39.08 -2.55
CA GLU A 30 -12.12 -37.76 -1.89
C GLU A 30 -10.76 -37.06 -2.04
N MET A 31 -9.67 -37.84 -1.96
CA MET A 31 -8.34 -37.29 -2.23
C MET A 31 -8.19 -36.89 -3.70
N GLN A 32 -8.77 -37.65 -4.62
CA GLN A 32 -8.75 -37.35 -6.05
C GLN A 32 -9.47 -36.02 -6.33
N THR A 33 -10.65 -35.82 -5.76
CA THR A 33 -11.37 -34.54 -5.90
C THR A 33 -10.59 -33.37 -5.32
N THR A 34 -9.89 -33.57 -4.20
CA THR A 34 -9.04 -32.52 -3.60
C THR A 34 -7.85 -32.18 -4.50
N ILE A 35 -7.26 -33.17 -5.16
CA ILE A 35 -6.16 -32.96 -6.11
C ILE A 35 -6.66 -32.15 -7.31
N ASP A 36 -7.83 -32.50 -7.86
CA ASP A 36 -8.42 -31.79 -8.99
C ASP A 36 -8.77 -30.33 -8.66
N ASP A 37 -9.29 -30.09 -7.44
CA ASP A 37 -9.56 -28.73 -6.94
C ASP A 37 -8.26 -27.92 -6.76
N LEU A 38 -7.19 -28.55 -6.25
CA LEU A 38 -5.89 -27.89 -6.10
C LEU A 38 -5.25 -27.58 -7.45
N ASP A 39 -5.36 -28.48 -8.43
CA ASP A 39 -4.86 -28.27 -9.79
C ASP A 39 -5.54 -27.07 -10.46
N THR A 40 -6.86 -26.96 -10.29
CA THR A 40 -7.64 -25.80 -10.74
C THR A 40 -7.15 -24.51 -10.08
N ARG A 41 -6.95 -24.52 -8.76
CA ARG A 41 -6.44 -23.34 -8.02
C ARG A 41 -5.03 -22.94 -8.43
N VAL A 42 -4.17 -23.91 -8.74
CA VAL A 42 -2.82 -23.64 -9.25
C VAL A 42 -2.91 -22.96 -10.61
N SER A 43 -3.75 -23.46 -11.52
CA SER A 43 -3.99 -22.85 -12.83
C SER A 43 -4.51 -21.41 -12.73
N ASP A 44 -5.43 -21.15 -11.80
CA ASP A 44 -5.96 -19.80 -11.54
C ASP A 44 -4.88 -18.86 -10.99
N LEU A 45 -4.03 -19.35 -10.08
CA LEU A 45 -2.92 -18.57 -9.51
C LEU A 45 -1.83 -18.27 -10.53
N GLU A 46 -1.54 -19.21 -11.44
CA GLU A 46 -0.62 -18.99 -12.55
C GLU A 46 -1.13 -17.86 -13.45
N THR A 47 -2.41 -17.90 -13.83
CA THR A 47 -3.04 -16.84 -14.63
C THR A 47 -2.98 -15.48 -13.92
N LYS A 48 -3.26 -15.45 -12.61
CA LYS A 48 -3.20 -14.21 -11.82
C LYS A 48 -1.77 -13.66 -11.70
N ASN A 49 -0.77 -14.53 -11.64
CA ASN A 49 0.62 -14.10 -11.64
C ASN A 49 1.00 -13.48 -12.99
N GLU A 50 0.55 -14.04 -14.12
CA GLU A 50 0.78 -13.45 -15.44
C GLU A 50 0.13 -12.06 -15.57
N GLU A 51 -1.10 -11.90 -15.06
CA GLU A 51 -1.80 -10.61 -15.03
C GLU A 51 -1.05 -9.56 -14.18
N LEU A 52 -0.64 -9.92 -12.97
CA LEU A 52 0.15 -9.04 -12.10
C LEU A 52 1.51 -8.67 -12.69
N VAL A 53 2.15 -9.58 -13.43
CA VAL A 53 3.41 -9.27 -14.13
C VAL A 53 3.17 -8.20 -15.20
N SER A 54 2.10 -8.33 -16.01
CA SER A 54 1.74 -7.32 -17.00
C SER A 54 1.42 -5.96 -16.37
N GLU A 55 0.70 -5.96 -15.25
CA GLU A 55 0.38 -4.71 -14.53
C GLU A 55 1.64 -4.01 -13.99
N ASN A 56 2.61 -4.78 -13.49
CA ASN A 56 3.90 -4.20 -13.06
C ASN A 56 4.69 -3.62 -14.24
N GLU A 57 4.72 -4.30 -15.39
CA GLU A 57 5.37 -3.77 -16.60
C GLU A 57 4.75 -2.44 -17.07
N ASP A 58 3.41 -2.34 -17.03
CA ASP A 58 2.70 -1.11 -17.37
C ASP A 58 3.02 0.03 -16.38
N LEU A 59 3.02 -0.26 -15.07
CA LEU A 59 3.36 0.71 -14.03
C LEU A 59 4.82 1.19 -14.14
N GLU A 60 5.76 0.30 -14.46
CA GLU A 60 7.15 0.67 -14.72
C GLU A 60 7.26 1.65 -15.91
N SER A 61 6.50 1.41 -16.99
CA SER A 61 6.45 2.33 -18.12
C SER A 61 5.85 3.70 -17.74
N GLU A 62 4.82 3.74 -16.91
CA GLU A 62 4.25 5.00 -16.43
C GLU A 62 5.25 5.81 -15.58
N LEU A 63 6.04 5.13 -14.74
CA LEU A 63 7.08 5.78 -13.95
C LEU A 63 8.18 6.39 -14.82
N ASP A 64 8.61 5.70 -15.87
CA ASP A 64 9.58 6.23 -16.83
C ASP A 64 9.05 7.48 -17.56
N ASP A 65 7.79 7.45 -18.00
CA ASP A 65 7.11 8.59 -18.62
C ASP A 65 6.99 9.78 -17.67
N ILE A 66 6.72 9.55 -16.37
CA ILE A 66 6.67 10.61 -15.37
C ILE A 66 8.07 11.19 -15.12
N ASN A 67 9.09 10.34 -15.03
CA ASN A 67 10.46 10.78 -14.77
C ASN A 67 11.00 11.66 -15.91
N THR A 68 10.74 11.27 -17.17
CA THR A 68 11.11 12.11 -18.33
C THR A 68 10.41 13.48 -18.30
N LYS A 69 9.12 13.53 -17.94
CA LYS A 69 8.39 14.80 -17.75
C LYS A 69 8.98 15.65 -16.63
N LEU A 70 9.44 15.05 -15.53
CA LEU A 70 10.11 15.78 -14.45
C LEU A 70 11.44 16.38 -14.91
N GLU A 71 12.22 15.66 -15.72
CA GLU A 71 13.47 16.16 -16.29
C GLU A 71 13.24 17.36 -17.24
N ASP A 72 12.20 17.29 -18.07
CA ASP A 72 11.77 18.39 -18.96
C ASP A 72 11.32 19.63 -18.18
N VAL A 73 10.51 19.44 -17.14
CA VAL A 73 10.05 20.52 -16.26
C VAL A 73 11.22 21.16 -15.53
N THR A 74 12.14 20.36 -14.99
CA THR A 74 13.35 20.85 -14.31
C THR A 74 14.20 21.70 -15.24
N SER A 75 14.43 21.23 -16.48
CA SER A 75 15.16 21.97 -17.51
C SER A 75 14.47 23.30 -17.88
N SER A 76 13.13 23.30 -17.91
CA SER A 76 12.33 24.50 -18.18
C SER A 76 12.45 25.53 -17.04
N ILE A 77 12.51 25.05 -15.80
CA ILE A 77 12.72 25.87 -14.60
C ILE A 77 14.12 26.49 -14.62
N ASP A 78 15.17 25.71 -14.89
CA ASP A 78 16.56 26.20 -14.98
C ASP A 78 16.71 27.30 -16.03
N THR A 79 16.10 27.10 -17.20
CA THR A 79 16.04 28.12 -18.27
C THR A 79 15.37 29.40 -17.78
N SER A 80 14.27 29.25 -17.04
CA SER A 80 13.54 30.39 -16.48
C SER A 80 14.38 31.15 -15.45
N TYR A 81 15.05 30.43 -14.53
CA TYR A 81 15.95 31.02 -13.53
C TYR A 81 17.15 31.75 -14.16
N SER A 82 17.75 31.20 -15.22
CA SER A 82 18.83 31.89 -15.95
C SER A 82 18.34 33.19 -16.61
N THR A 83 17.08 33.21 -17.06
CA THR A 83 16.47 34.40 -17.67
C THR A 83 16.15 35.46 -16.62
N THR A 84 15.70 35.08 -15.42
CA THR A 84 15.43 36.01 -14.32
C THR A 84 16.69 36.51 -13.63
N SER A 85 17.73 35.70 -13.52
CA SER A 85 19.03 36.13 -12.97
C SER A 85 19.71 37.20 -13.84
N SER A 86 19.35 37.29 -15.12
CA SER A 86 19.86 38.34 -16.03
C SER A 86 19.11 39.67 -15.89
N ILE A 87 18.09 39.76 -15.03
CA ILE A 87 17.26 40.96 -14.84
C ILE A 87 17.72 41.81 -13.63
N ASP A 88 18.49 41.25 -12.70
CA ASP A 88 18.94 41.94 -11.46
C ASP A 88 20.13 42.91 -11.67
N ASP A 89 20.84 42.82 -12.80
CA ASP A 89 21.98 43.70 -13.11
C ASP A 89 21.56 45.09 -13.66
N SER A 90 20.27 45.43 -13.67
CA SER A 90 19.75 46.73 -14.16
C SER A 90 19.01 47.59 -13.12
N GLU A 91 19.16 47.33 -11.82
CA GLU A 91 18.75 48.27 -10.76
C GLU A 91 19.96 48.92 -10.07
N SER A 92 20.57 49.88 -10.76
CA SER A 92 21.34 50.96 -10.15
C SER A 92 20.73 52.26 -10.65
N ILE A 93 19.90 52.94 -9.84
CA ILE A 93 19.97 54.39 -9.50
C ILE A 93 18.97 54.71 -8.36
N ILE A 94 19.25 54.41 -7.08
CA ILE A 94 18.83 55.29 -5.96
C ILE A 94 19.97 55.34 -4.94
N THR A 95 20.54 56.52 -4.76
CA THR A 95 21.66 56.83 -3.85
C THR A 95 21.27 56.85 -2.36
N PRO A 96 22.25 56.77 -1.44
CA PRO A 96 22.04 56.60 -0.01
C PRO A 96 21.56 57.89 0.68
N ILE A 97 20.56 57.77 1.56
CA ILE A 97 20.29 58.76 2.61
C ILE A 97 20.66 58.12 3.95
N ASP A 98 21.73 58.68 4.50
CA ASP A 98 22.19 58.58 5.88
C ASP A 98 21.13 59.17 6.83
N ASP A 99 20.68 58.40 7.82
CA ASP A 99 20.69 58.86 9.22
C ASP A 99 20.20 57.76 10.19
N SER A 100 21.03 57.52 11.20
CA SER A 100 20.74 57.00 12.54
C SER A 100 20.73 55.48 12.76
N GLU A 101 21.87 55.01 13.27
CA GLU A 101 21.98 53.87 14.19
C GLU A 101 21.02 54.03 15.40
N SER A 102 20.34 52.94 15.78
CA SER A 102 20.47 52.35 17.11
C SER A 102 19.87 50.93 17.14
N VAL A 103 20.74 49.99 17.49
CA VAL A 103 20.57 48.54 17.57
C VAL A 103 19.88 48.13 18.88
N THR A 104 18.99 47.13 18.85
CA THR A 104 19.05 45.91 19.72
C THR A 104 18.07 44.81 19.27
N ASN A 105 18.58 43.87 18.46
CA ASN A 105 18.66 42.41 18.67
C ASN A 105 17.47 41.54 19.18
N SER A 106 17.03 40.62 18.29
CA SER A 106 16.53 39.23 18.49
C SER A 106 15.28 38.99 19.37
N THR A 107 14.29 38.17 19.00
CA THR A 107 14.41 36.78 18.52
C THR A 107 13.05 36.29 17.99
N ASP A 108 13.14 35.37 17.03
CA ASP A 108 12.17 34.35 16.62
C ASP A 108 11.14 34.71 15.54
N GLU A 109 11.54 34.38 14.31
CA GLU A 109 10.61 34.07 13.24
C GLU A 109 9.85 32.78 13.60
N SER A 110 8.62 32.94 14.05
CA SER A 110 7.60 31.94 13.75
C SER A 110 6.66 32.59 12.74
N ASP A 111 6.89 32.29 11.47
CA ASP A 111 5.88 32.39 10.43
C ASP A 111 4.80 31.38 10.82
N THR A 112 3.94 31.77 11.77
CA THR A 112 2.78 30.98 12.15
C THR A 112 1.79 31.11 11.00
N SER A 113 2.00 30.30 9.97
CA SER A 113 0.87 29.68 9.30
C SER A 113 -0.03 29.21 10.42
N ASP A 114 -1.24 29.73 10.47
CA ASP A 114 -2.23 29.41 11.50
C ASP A 114 -2.41 27.89 11.43
N VAL A 115 -1.73 27.15 12.32
CA VAL A 115 -1.60 25.70 12.19
C VAL A 115 -2.95 25.14 12.60
N PHE A 116 -3.74 24.81 11.58
CA PHE A 116 -5.05 24.21 11.75
C PHE A 116 -4.87 22.80 12.30
N PHE A 117 -5.61 22.47 13.37
CA PHE A 117 -5.61 21.16 14.02
C PHE A 117 -7.04 20.72 14.28
N TYR A 118 -7.37 19.46 13.99
CA TYR A 118 -8.64 18.89 14.41
C TYR A 118 -8.60 18.57 15.91
N GLU A 119 -9.69 18.87 16.64
CA GLU A 119 -9.79 18.59 18.07
C GLU A 119 -9.81 17.08 18.35
N ASN A 120 -10.46 16.32 17.46
CA ASN A 120 -10.62 14.87 17.52
C ASN A 120 -11.07 14.32 16.16
N CYS A 121 -11.16 13.00 16.06
CA CYS A 121 -11.57 12.33 14.84
C CYS A 121 -13.04 12.52 14.46
N ASP A 122 -13.93 12.83 15.41
CA ASP A 122 -15.32 13.16 15.08
C ASP A 122 -15.40 14.50 14.32
N ASP A 123 -14.57 15.49 14.71
CA ASP A 123 -14.46 16.77 14.02
C ASP A 123 -13.84 16.62 12.63
N ALA A 124 -12.73 15.87 12.51
CA ALA A 124 -12.11 15.56 11.21
C ALA A 124 -13.11 14.87 10.26
N ARG A 125 -13.88 13.90 10.76
CA ARG A 125 -14.90 13.17 9.99
C ARG A 125 -16.10 14.04 9.64
N ALA A 126 -16.55 14.92 10.53
CA ALA A 126 -17.62 15.88 10.25
C ALA A 126 -17.24 16.85 9.12
N GLN A 127 -15.94 17.16 9.00
CA GLN A 127 -15.36 17.98 7.94
C GLN A 127 -14.96 17.18 6.69
N GLY A 128 -15.12 15.85 6.71
CA GLY A 128 -14.80 14.96 5.58
C GLY A 128 -13.30 14.80 5.33
N ALA A 129 -12.48 15.01 6.36
CA ALA A 129 -11.02 14.97 6.29
C ALA A 129 -10.42 13.64 6.80
N ASP A 130 -11.25 12.63 7.08
CA ASP A 130 -10.82 11.30 7.50
C ASP A 130 -10.59 10.39 6.27
N PRO A 131 -9.42 9.73 6.12
CA PRO A 131 -8.27 9.70 7.05
C PRO A 131 -7.38 10.95 6.97
N VAL A 132 -6.75 11.33 8.08
CA VAL A 132 -5.84 12.49 8.18
C VAL A 132 -4.40 12.00 8.16
N TYR A 133 -3.61 12.33 7.13
CA TYR A 133 -2.24 11.81 7.00
C TYR A 133 -1.19 12.73 7.63
N GLU A 134 -0.06 12.16 8.05
CA GLU A 134 1.08 12.95 8.51
C GLU A 134 1.54 13.95 7.43
N GLY A 135 1.57 15.24 7.79
CA GLY A 135 1.87 16.34 6.88
C GLY A 135 0.64 17.07 6.35
N ASP A 136 -0.57 16.51 6.49
CA ASP A 136 -1.80 17.20 6.14
C ASP A 136 -2.11 18.34 7.13
N PRO A 137 -2.69 19.46 6.65
CA PRO A 137 -3.28 20.46 7.53
C PRO A 137 -4.34 19.81 8.42
N GLY A 138 -4.22 19.98 9.74
CA GLY A 138 -5.11 19.33 10.69
C GLY A 138 -4.52 18.12 11.39
N TYR A 139 -3.43 17.53 10.85
CA TYR A 139 -2.79 16.36 11.46
C TYR A 139 -2.19 16.71 12.82
N SER A 140 -2.42 15.83 13.79
CA SER A 140 -1.66 15.83 15.04
C SER A 140 -1.43 14.40 15.52
N PRO A 141 -0.32 14.12 16.22
CA PRO A 141 -0.05 12.81 16.82
C PRO A 141 -1.11 12.35 17.85
N ALA A 142 -2.06 13.20 18.23
CA ALA A 142 -3.17 12.82 19.10
C ALA A 142 -4.32 12.13 18.32
N LEU A 143 -4.38 12.32 17.00
CA LEU A 143 -5.35 11.71 16.10
C LEU A 143 -4.92 10.31 15.62
N ASP A 144 -3.60 10.07 15.62
CA ASP A 144 -2.95 8.81 15.29
C ASP A 144 -2.61 8.05 16.59
N ARG A 145 -3.41 7.04 16.93
CA ARG A 145 -3.32 6.36 18.22
C ARG A 145 -2.14 5.39 18.28
N ASP A 146 -1.80 4.79 17.15
CA ASP A 146 -0.81 3.74 16.98
C ASP A 146 0.53 4.23 16.40
N GLY A 147 0.57 5.48 15.92
CA GLY A 147 1.79 6.17 15.52
C GLY A 147 2.31 5.71 14.16
N ASP A 148 1.43 5.30 13.25
CA ASP A 148 1.79 4.80 11.93
C ASP A 148 1.76 5.88 10.83
N GLY A 149 1.37 7.10 11.19
CA GLY A 149 1.26 8.25 10.29
C GLY A 149 -0.13 8.45 9.68
N VAL A 150 -1.13 7.65 10.09
CA VAL A 150 -2.51 7.76 9.61
C VAL A 150 -3.45 8.02 10.80
N GLY A 151 -3.93 9.26 10.91
CA GLY A 151 -4.89 9.66 11.92
C GLY A 151 -6.34 9.36 11.52
N CYS A 152 -7.16 9.06 12.52
CA CYS A 152 -8.63 8.95 12.42
C CYS A 152 -9.22 7.81 11.59
N GLU A 153 -8.45 6.74 11.39
CA GLU A 153 -8.83 5.53 10.66
C GLU A 153 -10.24 4.99 10.97
N THR A 154 -10.84 4.33 9.98
CA THR A 154 -12.26 3.91 10.01
C THR A 154 -12.49 2.46 10.46
N TRP A 155 -11.46 1.75 10.93
CA TRP A 155 -11.50 0.30 11.21
C TRP A 155 -11.35 -0.11 12.69
#